data_AF-A0A1Q5S513-F1
#
_entry.id   AF-A0A1Q5S513-F1
#
_cell.length_a   1.000
_cell.length_b   1.000
_cell.length_c   1.000
_cell.angle_alpha   90.00
_cell.angle_beta   90.00
_cell.angle_gamma   90.00
#
_symmetry.space_group_name_H-M   'P 1'
#
loop_
_entity.id
_entity.type
_entity.pdbx_description
1 polymer ?
#
loop_
_entity_poly.entity_id
_entity_poly.type
_entity_poly.pdbx_seq_one_letter_code
_entity_poly.pdbx_strand_id
1 'polypeptide(L)' 'MDVDDVPMSSRLGFARELDGILQDLYESGVSVYSATRDRKFRSDSWGDAPAMEMTVGYLVIVPADRQFTQLYIPRRTRLA' A
#
# COMPACT_ATOMS: atom_id res chain seq x y z
N MET A 1 17.26 -4.14 -6.39
CA MET A 1 17.00 -2.73 -6.74
C MET A 1 16.71 -2.04 -5.43
N ASP A 2 17.63 -1.21 -4.95
CA ASP A 2 17.48 -0.51 -3.68
C ASP A 2 16.28 0.43 -3.75
N VAL A 3 15.42 0.40 -2.73
CA VAL A 3 14.21 1.23 -2.65
C VAL A 3 14.58 2.73 -2.50
N ASP A 4 15.83 3.00 -2.10
CA ASP A 4 16.42 4.34 -2.01
C ASP A 4 16.81 4.94 -3.37
N ASP A 5 16.90 4.14 -4.44
CA ASP A 5 17.19 4.64 -5.80
C ASP A 5 15.93 5.08 -6.56
N VAL A 6 14.75 5.11 -5.92
CA VAL A 6 13.55 5.68 -6.53
C VAL A 6 13.60 7.20 -6.37
N PRO A 7 13.80 7.97 -7.46
CA PRO A 7 13.87 9.42 -7.37
C PRO A 7 12.61 9.98 -6.72
N MET A 8 12.76 11.04 -5.91
CA MET A 8 11.63 11.72 -5.26
C MET A 8 10.56 12.16 -6.28
N SER A 9 10.97 12.50 -7.50
CA SER A 9 10.09 12.81 -8.63
C SER A 9 9.25 11.60 -9.09
N SER A 10 9.80 10.39 -9.06
CA SER A 10 9.06 9.15 -9.35
C SER A 10 8.05 8.83 -8.25
N ARG A 11 8.36 9.14 -6.97
CA ARG A 11 7.41 9.00 -5.85
C ARG A 11 6.22 9.95 -5.99
N LEU A 12 6.46 11.20 -6.40
CA LEU A 12 5.41 12.18 -6.68
C LEU A 12 4.56 11.80 -7.91
N GLY A 13 5.19 11.25 -8.95
CA GLY A 13 4.49 10.70 -10.12
C GLY A 13 3.56 9.57 -9.73
N PHE A 14 4.06 8.62 -8.93
CA PHE A 14 3.27 7.51 -8.41
C PHE A 14 2.08 7.96 -7.55
N ALA A 15 2.27 8.96 -6.69
CA ALA A 15 1.18 9.52 -5.88
C ALA A 15 0.08 10.11 -6.76
N ARG A 16 0.44 10.88 -7.80
CA ARG A 16 -0.53 11.44 -8.76
C ARG A 16 -1.25 10.37 -9.57
N GLU A 17 -0.53 9.34 -9.99
CA GLU A 17 -1.12 8.22 -10.74
C GLU A 17 -2.10 7.44 -9.87
N LEU A 18 -1.74 7.18 -8.61
CA LEU A 18 -2.62 6.55 -7.64
C LEU A 18 -3.86 7.40 -7.37
N ASP A 19 -3.70 8.71 -7.17
CA ASP A 19 -4.84 9.63 -6.98
C ASP A 19 -5.77 9.60 -8.20
N GLY A 20 -5.23 9.56 -9.42
CA GLY A 20 -5.99 9.41 -10.66
C GLY A 20 -6.79 8.11 -10.70
N ILE A 21 -6.14 6.97 -10.41
CA ILE A 21 -6.80 5.66 -10.35
C ILE A 21 -7.92 5.65 -9.29
N LEU A 22 -7.67 6.23 -8.12
CA LEU A 22 -8.66 6.31 -7.05
C LEU A 22 -9.87 7.16 -7.48
N GLN A 23 -9.62 8.28 -8.16
CA GLN A 23 -10.67 9.16 -8.69
C GLN A 23 -11.52 8.44 -9.74
N ASP A 24 -10.91 7.75 -10.70
CA ASP A 24 -11.62 6.97 -11.73
C ASP A 24 -12.51 5.89 -11.10
N LEU A 25 -12.01 5.24 -10.05
CA LEU A 25 -12.78 4.26 -9.28
C LEU A 25 -13.99 4.93 -8.60
N TYR A 26 -13.82 6.06 -7.91
CA TYR A 26 -14.97 6.75 -7.32
C TYR A 26 -16.04 7.12 -8.36
N GLU A 27 -15.62 7.58 -9.54
CA GLU A 27 -16.55 7.93 -10.64
C GLU A 27 -17.29 6.71 -11.20
N SER A 28 -16.69 5.51 -11.12
CA SER A 28 -17.32 4.26 -11.53
C SER A 28 -18.37 3.71 -10.54
N GLY A 29 -18.64 4.41 -9.45
CA GLY A 29 -19.63 3.98 -8.45
C GLY A 29 -19.10 2.89 -7.52
N VAL A 30 -17.80 2.91 -7.21
CA VAL A 30 -17.22 2.10 -6.14
C VAL A 30 -16.81 2.97 -4.95
N SER A 31 -16.85 2.38 -3.75
CA SER A 31 -16.26 2.96 -2.55
C SER A 31 -14.85 2.39 -2.37
N VAL A 32 -13.88 3.28 -2.11
CA VAL A 32 -12.50 2.88 -1.82
C VAL A 32 -12.18 3.18 -0.36
N TYR A 33 -11.65 2.18 0.33
CA TYR A 33 -11.16 2.29 1.70
C TYR A 33 -9.66 2.11 1.70
N SER A 34 -8.94 2.99 2.40
CA SER A 34 -7.49 2.94 2.50
C SER A 34 -7.02 2.91 3.95
N ALA A 35 -5.88 2.28 4.16
CA ALA A 35 -5.16 2.32 5.44
C ALA A 35 -3.67 2.17 5.18
N THR A 36 -2.85 2.80 6.01
CA THR A 36 -1.39 2.68 5.95
C THR A 36 -0.86 2.10 7.25
N ARG A 37 0.31 1.43 7.16
CA ARG A 37 1.00 0.92 8.32
C ARG A 37 2.49 0.80 8.09
N ASP A 38 3.26 1.34 9.03
CA ASP A 38 4.72 1.16 9.04
C ASP A 38 5.10 -0.26 9.45
N ARG A 39 6.04 -0.83 8.72
CA ARG A 39 6.48 -2.21 8.87
C ARG A 39 7.99 -2.32 8.74
N LYS A 40 8.54 -3.24 9.53
CA LYS A 40 9.91 -3.72 9.38
C LYS A 40 9.85 -5.06 8.64
N PHE A 41 10.44 -5.11 7.47
CA PHE A 41 10.52 -6.30 6.64
C PHE A 41 11.85 -7.01 6.86
N ARG A 42 11.76 -8.33 6.98
CA ARG A 42 12.93 -9.20 7.08
C ARG A 42 12.65 -10.45 6.26
N SER A 43 13.58 -10.81 5.38
CA SER A 43 13.60 -12.12 4.73
C SER A 43 14.49 -13.07 5.51
N ASP A 44 14.15 -14.35 5.50
CA ASP A 44 14.99 -15.41 6.07
C ASP A 44 16.35 -15.50 5.36
N SER A 45 16.42 -15.09 4.09
CA SER A 45 17.66 -15.09 3.28
C SER A 45 18.60 -13.91 3.56
N TRP A 46 18.20 -12.93 4.37
CA TRP A 46 18.97 -11.70 4.59
C TRP A 46 20.06 -11.81 5.69
N GLY A 47 20.18 -12.95 6.36
CA GLY A 47 21.16 -13.14 7.44
C GLY A 47 21.02 -12.07 8.54
N ASP A 48 22.13 -11.39 8.84
CA ASP A 48 22.22 -10.32 9.86
C ASP A 48 21.93 -8.91 9.34
N ALA A 49 21.51 -8.77 8.07
CA ALA A 49 21.18 -7.46 7.53
C ALA A 49 20.03 -6.80 8.33
N PRO A 50 20.06 -5.47 8.51
CA PRO A 50 19.01 -4.75 9.21
C PRO A 50 17.66 -4.90 8.49
N ALA A 51 16.59 -4.88 9.27
CA ALA A 51 15.25 -4.93 8.71
C ALA A 51 14.96 -3.66 7.91
N MET A 52 14.35 -3.82 6.73
CA MET A 52 13.94 -2.69 5.89
C MET A 52 12.67 -2.06 6.46
N GLU A 53 12.70 -0.76 6.70
CA GLU A 53 11.52 -0.01 7.15
C GLU A 53 10.73 0.50 5.94
N MET A 54 9.44 0.18 5.89
CA MET A 54 8.54 0.52 4.78
C MET A 54 7.13 0.78 5.30
N THR A 55 6.49 1.83 4.81
CA THR A 55 5.04 2.03 4.97
C THR A 55 4.29 1.22 3.92
N VAL A 56 3.41 0.33 4.36
CA VAL A 56 2.55 -0.48 3.49
C VAL A 56 1.18 0.18 3.41
N GLY A 57 0.73 0.47 2.19
CA GLY A 57 -0.65 0.87 1.90
C GLY A 57 -1.54 -0.35 1.65
N TYR A 58 -2.76 -0.33 2.21
CA TYR A 58 -3.81 -1.29 1.98
C TYR A 58 -4.98 -0.57 1.34
N LEU A 59 -5.50 -1.14 0.25
CA LEU A 59 -6.65 -0.62 -0.48
C LEU A 59 -7.71 -1.70 -0.60
N VAL A 60 -8.96 -1.33 -0.34
CA VAL A 60 -10.14 -2.18 -0.55
C VAL A 60 -11.14 -1.41 -1.38
N ILE A 61 -11.54 -2.01 -2.50
CA ILE A 61 -12.47 -1.44 -3.46
C ILE A 61 -13.74 -2.28 -3.42
N VAL A 62 -14.88 -1.64 -3.23
CA VAL A 62 -16.18 -2.34 -3.12
C VAL A 62 -17.26 -1.59 -3.89
N PRO A 63 -18.30 -2.30 -4.37
CA PRO A 63 -19.48 -1.64 -4.94
C PRO A 63 -20.06 -0.57 -3.99
N ALA A 64 -20.51 0.57 -4.51
CA ALA A 64 -20.99 1.69 -3.68
C ALA A 64 -22.24 1.38 -2.83
N ASP A 65 -22.97 0.31 -3.14
CA ASP A 65 -24.10 -0.17 -2.33
C ASP A 65 -23.67 -0.94 -1.07
N ARG A 66 -22.36 -1.20 -0.90
CA ARG A 66 -21.80 -1.88 0.27
C ARG A 66 -20.90 -0.96 1.07
N GLN A 67 -21.26 -0.79 2.34
CA GLN A 67 -20.43 -0.06 3.29
C GLN A 67 -19.59 -1.05 4.12
N PHE A 68 -18.27 -0.85 4.11
CA PHE A 68 -17.37 -1.52 5.05
C PHE A 68 -17.20 -0.67 6.30
N THR A 69 -17.41 -1.28 7.47
CA THR A 69 -17.20 -0.63 8.77
C THR A 69 -15.84 -0.96 9.37
N GLN A 70 -15.21 -2.05 8.93
CA GLN A 70 -13.97 -2.58 9.51
C GLN A 70 -13.05 -3.13 8.42
N LEU A 71 -11.78 -2.73 8.49
CA LEU A 71 -10.70 -3.26 7.66
C LEU A 71 -9.70 -4.01 8.55
N TYR A 72 -9.59 -5.32 8.34
CA TYR A 72 -8.66 -6.17 9.10
C TYR A 72 -7.33 -6.31 8.37
N ILE A 73 -6.27 -5.80 8.97
CA ILE A 73 -4.92 -5.80 8.39
C ILE A 73 -4.02 -6.75 9.19
N PRO A 74 -3.46 -7.80 8.57
CA PRO A 74 -2.57 -8.74 9.25
C PRO A 74 -1.37 -8.04 9.91
N ARG A 75 -1.14 -8.35 11.19
CA ARG A 75 0.01 -7.82 11.95
C ARG A 75 1.33 -8.48 11.56
N ARG A 76 1.28 -9.69 11.01
CA ARG A 76 2.43 -10.45 10.54
C ARG A 76 2.09 -10.99 9.16
N THR A 77 2.97 -10.76 8.20
CA THR A 77 2.81 -11.20 6.83
C THR A 77 4.19 -11.66 6.38
N ARG A 78 4.30 -12.91 5.92
CA ARG A 78 5.51 -13.41 5.27
C ARG A 78 5.32 -13.14 3.78
N LEU A 79 6.22 -12.38 3.17
CA LEU A 79 6.28 -12.29 1.71
C LEU A 79 6.99 -13.56 1.24
N ALA A 80 6.37 -14.29 0.32
CA ALA A 80 6.92 -15.51 -0.27
C ALA A 80 7.99 -15.18 -1.31
#